data_AF-A0A3P7PXP3-F1
#
_entry.id   AF-A0A3P7PXP3-F1
#
_cell.length_a   1.000
_cell.length_b   1.000
_cell.length_c   1.000
_cell.angle_alpha   90.00
_cell.angle_beta   90.00
_cell.angle_gamma   90.00
#
_symmetry.space_group_name_H-M   'P 1'
#
loop_
_entity.id
_entity.type
_entity.pdbx_description
1 polymer ?
#
loop_
_entity_poly.entity_id
_entity_poly.type
_entity_poly.pdbx_seq_one_letter_code
_entity_poly.pdbx_strand_id
1 'polypeptide(L)'
;MRKQCETFNVMKLLIFNYLEMVPVVLCFSGKRKSGKDFLCQELARQFREIDHCSVVVRGISFPLKDEFAKIHQLDKDALKTDDTYKEIYRYEMVKWGEEIRRKDPTYFCKCLMKIFFTRLVRVESNMDVRNARGFQFVSGIDDAETECALDSFMEWDFRIQNDNSSKDSAVPASLQSSLEEIRNVVKLMLVV
;
A
#
# COMPACT_ATOMS: atom_id res chain seq x y z
N MET A 1 13.33 18.78 -54.21
CA MET A 1 13.06 17.70 -53.22
C MET A 1 13.04 18.27 -51.79
N ARG A 2 12.02 19.06 -51.40
CA ARG A 2 11.90 19.66 -50.05
C ARG A 2 10.46 19.62 -49.49
N LYS A 3 9.75 18.48 -49.62
CA LYS A 3 8.37 18.32 -49.14
C LYS A 3 8.12 17.04 -48.31
N GLN A 4 9.11 16.57 -47.55
CA GLN A 4 8.96 15.36 -46.70
C GLN A 4 9.41 15.51 -45.24
N CYS A 5 9.69 16.73 -44.74
CA CYS A 5 10.25 16.90 -43.39
C CYS A 5 9.28 17.48 -42.33
N GLU A 6 8.01 17.74 -42.65
CA GLU A 6 7.08 18.38 -41.68
C GLU A 6 6.10 17.40 -41.02
N THR A 7 5.80 16.25 -41.63
CA THR A 7 4.81 15.31 -41.08
C THR A 7 5.31 14.46 -39.91
N PHE A 8 6.63 14.32 -39.73
CA PHE A 8 7.20 13.50 -38.65
C PHE A 8 7.14 14.19 -37.27
N ASN A 9 7.08 15.53 -37.22
CA ASN A 9 7.07 16.28 -35.96
C ASN A 9 5.69 16.31 -35.28
N VAL A 10 4.62 16.31 -36.06
CA VAL A 10 3.24 16.39 -35.53
C VAL A 10 2.81 15.07 -34.87
N MET A 11 3.20 13.91 -35.43
CA MET A 11 2.93 12.61 -34.80
C MET A 11 3.69 12.44 -33.48
N LYS A 12 4.94 12.91 -33.39
CA LYS A 12 5.74 12.80 -32.16
C LYS A 12 5.18 13.67 -31.03
N LEU A 13 4.67 14.86 -31.36
CA LEU A 13 4.02 15.78 -30.42
C LEU A 13 2.64 15.27 -29.96
N LEU A 14 1.92 14.55 -30.82
CA LEU A 14 0.63 13.93 -30.47
C LEU A 14 0.81 12.66 -29.61
N ILE A 15 1.84 11.84 -29.87
CA ILE A 15 2.13 10.66 -29.04
C ILE A 15 2.55 11.08 -27.62
N PHE A 16 3.35 12.13 -27.47
CA PHE A 16 3.72 12.66 -26.15
C PHE A 16 2.53 13.24 -25.37
N ASN A 17 1.52 13.79 -26.05
CA ASN A 17 0.32 14.32 -25.40
C ASN A 17 -0.74 13.26 -25.07
N TYR A 18 -0.63 12.04 -25.62
CA TYR A 18 -1.60 10.95 -25.42
C TYR A 18 -1.15 9.88 -24.42
N LEU A 19 0.08 9.95 -23.91
CA LEU A 19 0.47 9.18 -22.75
C LEU A 19 -0.16 9.86 -21.52
N GLU A 20 -1.46 9.62 -21.30
CA GLU A 20 -2.04 9.81 -19.98
C GLU A 20 -1.15 9.04 -19.00
N MET A 21 -0.49 9.77 -18.08
CA MET A 21 0.46 9.21 -17.13
C MET A 21 -0.15 7.97 -16.48
N VAL A 22 0.41 6.79 -16.78
CA VAL A 22 -0.05 5.54 -16.18
C VAL A 22 0.35 5.59 -14.70
N PRO A 23 -0.60 5.62 -13.76
CA PRO A 23 -0.23 5.79 -12.37
C PRO A 23 0.48 4.53 -11.88
N VAL A 24 1.45 4.75 -11.01
CA VAL A 24 2.23 3.69 -10.37
C VAL A 24 1.52 3.28 -9.08
N VAL A 25 1.36 1.97 -8.86
CA VAL A 25 0.74 1.43 -7.66
C VAL A 25 1.79 0.71 -6.82
N LEU A 26 2.00 1.20 -5.60
CA LEU A 26 2.81 0.50 -4.59
C LEU A 26 1.87 -0.28 -3.65
N CYS A 27 1.92 -1.61 -3.72
CA CYS A 27 1.13 -2.49 -2.87
C CYS A 27 1.94 -2.91 -1.64
N PHE A 28 1.61 -2.35 -0.49
CA PHE A 28 2.24 -2.69 0.78
C PHE A 28 1.58 -3.90 1.45
N SER A 29 2.42 -4.83 1.89
CA SER A 29 2.06 -5.96 2.73
C SER A 29 2.97 -6.02 3.95
N GLY A 30 2.45 -6.50 5.08
CA GLY A 30 3.24 -6.70 6.28
C GLY A 30 2.36 -7.07 7.46
N LYS A 31 2.94 -7.83 8.40
CA LYS A 31 2.20 -8.26 9.58
C LYS A 31 1.86 -7.12 10.54
N ARG A 32 0.93 -7.32 11.47
CA ARG A 32 0.53 -6.38 12.52
C ARG A 32 1.76 -5.94 13.32
N LYS A 33 1.88 -4.63 13.50
CA LYS A 33 3.02 -3.97 14.16
C LYS A 33 4.39 -4.12 13.45
N SER A 34 4.43 -4.52 12.17
CA SER A 34 5.64 -4.44 11.32
C SER A 34 6.03 -3.01 10.93
N GLY A 35 5.13 -2.04 11.07
CA GLY A 35 5.35 -0.65 10.66
C GLY A 35 5.08 -0.39 9.18
N LYS A 36 4.39 -1.30 8.46
CA LYS A 36 3.99 -1.07 7.06
C LYS A 36 3.25 0.25 6.85
N ASP A 37 2.37 0.61 7.78
CA ASP A 37 1.52 1.81 7.68
C ASP A 37 2.38 3.07 7.85
N PHE A 38 3.37 3.03 8.76
CA PHE A 38 4.36 4.09 8.94
C PHE A 38 5.19 4.29 7.66
N LEU A 39 5.75 3.23 7.10
CA LEU A 39 6.57 3.32 5.87
C LEU A 39 5.76 3.75 4.64
N CYS A 40 4.51 3.28 4.51
CA CYS A 40 3.61 3.70 3.45
C CYS A 40 3.31 5.21 3.53
N GLN A 41 3.03 5.73 4.73
CA GLN A 41 2.76 7.16 4.92
C GLN A 41 4.01 8.01 4.69
N GLU A 42 5.17 7.53 5.11
CA GLU A 42 6.43 8.24 4.89
C GLU A 42 6.77 8.32 3.40
N LEU A 43 6.69 7.21 2.66
CA LEU A 43 6.88 7.25 1.20
C LEU A 43 5.87 8.16 0.53
N ALA A 44 4.60 8.11 0.97
CA ALA A 44 3.58 9.01 0.45
C ALA A 44 3.93 10.48 0.71
N ARG A 45 4.48 10.81 1.88
CA ARG A 45 4.98 12.16 2.20
C ARG A 45 6.12 12.56 1.26
N GLN A 46 7.13 11.70 1.08
CA GLN A 46 8.28 11.97 0.22
C GLN A 46 7.92 12.06 -1.28
N PHE A 47 6.90 11.33 -1.75
CA PHE A 47 6.43 11.45 -3.13
C PHE A 47 5.62 12.74 -3.35
N ARG A 48 4.88 13.24 -2.34
CA ARG A 48 4.17 14.53 -2.44
C ARG A 48 5.10 15.73 -2.53
N GLU A 49 6.36 15.58 -2.12
CA GLU A 49 7.40 16.60 -2.31
C GLU A 49 7.92 16.66 -3.75
N ILE A 50 7.57 15.70 -4.61
CA ILE A 50 7.93 15.71 -6.03
C ILE A 50 6.91 16.56 -6.80
N ASP A 51 7.41 17.54 -7.55
CA ASP A 51 6.57 18.40 -8.39
C ASP A 51 5.69 17.57 -9.33
N HIS A 52 4.42 17.98 -9.43
CA HIS A 52 3.40 17.34 -10.27
C HIS A 52 3.11 15.85 -9.94
N CYS A 53 3.55 15.33 -8.79
CA CYS A 53 3.25 13.97 -8.35
C CYS A 53 2.01 13.92 -7.45
N SER A 54 0.88 13.43 -7.97
CA SER A 54 -0.33 13.18 -7.16
C SER A 54 -0.19 11.84 -6.43
N VAL A 55 -0.37 11.82 -5.11
CA VAL A 55 -0.21 10.61 -4.28
C VAL A 55 -1.47 10.34 -3.48
N VAL A 56 -2.02 9.14 -3.67
CA VAL A 56 -3.23 8.67 -2.99
C VAL A 56 -2.91 7.40 -2.21
N VAL A 57 -3.15 7.43 -0.89
CA VAL A 57 -3.06 6.24 -0.04
C VAL A 57 -4.44 5.61 0.11
N ARG A 58 -4.54 4.30 -0.13
CA ARG A 58 -5.76 3.51 0.02
C ARG A 58 -5.44 2.17 0.68
N GLY A 59 -6.19 1.83 1.73
CA GLY A 59 -6.18 0.48 2.27
C GLY A 59 -7.16 -0.42 1.52
N ILE A 60 -6.75 -1.64 1.17
CA ILE A 60 -7.65 -2.67 0.61
C ILE A 60 -8.84 -2.94 1.56
N SER A 61 -8.64 -2.76 2.87
CA SER A 61 -9.68 -2.89 3.88
C SER A 61 -10.58 -1.65 4.02
N PHE A 62 -10.37 -0.56 3.28
CA PHE A 62 -11.21 0.64 3.44
C PHE A 62 -12.66 0.39 3.01
N PRO A 63 -12.95 -0.24 1.85
CA PRO A 63 -14.34 -0.56 1.49
C PRO A 63 -14.96 -1.58 2.46
N LEU A 64 -14.18 -2.55 2.95
CA LEU A 64 -14.61 -3.48 4.01
C LEU A 64 -15.08 -2.71 5.26
N LYS A 65 -14.26 -1.75 5.73
CA LYS A 65 -14.59 -0.94 6.91
C LYS A 65 -15.81 -0.06 6.69
N ASP A 66 -15.92 0.54 5.51
CA ASP A 66 -17.06 1.39 5.17
C ASP A 66 -18.38 0.60 5.16
N GLU A 67 -18.39 -0.58 4.54
CA GLU A 67 -19.58 -1.43 4.51
C GLU A 67 -19.90 -2.02 5.87
N PHE A 68 -18.89 -2.49 6.61
CA PHE A 68 -19.08 -3.01 7.97
C PHE A 68 -19.64 -1.91 8.88
N ALA A 69 -19.08 -0.70 8.84
CA ALA A 69 -19.58 0.43 9.61
C ALA A 69 -21.02 0.77 9.26
N LYS A 70 -21.37 0.76 7.97
CA LYS A 70 -22.74 1.04 7.51
C LYS A 70 -23.75 0.02 8.02
N ILE A 71 -23.43 -1.27 7.95
CA ILE A 71 -24.32 -2.35 8.39
C ILE A 71 -24.51 -2.32 9.92
N HIS A 72 -23.43 -2.07 10.65
CA HIS A 72 -23.42 -2.08 12.12
C HIS A 72 -23.65 -0.71 12.76
N GLN A 73 -23.93 0.33 11.96
CA GLN A 73 -24.13 1.72 12.41
C GLN A 73 -22.97 2.27 13.25
N LEU A 74 -21.73 2.00 12.82
CA LEU A 74 -20.49 2.42 13.46
C LEU A 74 -19.89 3.67 12.80
N ASP A 75 -18.93 4.29 13.48
CA ASP A 75 -18.13 5.37 12.90
C ASP A 75 -17.08 4.80 11.93
N LYS A 76 -17.29 5.03 10.63
CA LYS A 76 -16.43 4.56 9.55
C LYS A 76 -15.03 5.18 9.58
N ASP A 77 -14.91 6.43 10.01
CA ASP A 77 -13.66 7.16 9.97
C ASP A 77 -12.81 6.71 11.16
N ALA A 78 -13.42 6.54 12.34
CA ALA A 78 -12.78 5.91 13.49
C ALA A 78 -12.30 4.48 13.20
N LEU A 79 -13.08 3.64 12.49
CA LEU A 79 -12.64 2.29 12.08
C LEU A 79 -11.38 2.31 11.17
N LYS A 80 -11.14 3.42 10.47
CA LYS A 80 -9.96 3.61 9.62
C LYS A 80 -8.77 4.15 10.39
N THR A 81 -8.98 5.09 11.31
CA THR A 81 -7.90 5.89 11.91
C THR A 81 -7.59 5.59 13.37
N ASP A 82 -8.55 5.07 14.15
CA ASP A 82 -8.38 4.79 15.57
C ASP A 82 -8.05 3.30 15.79
N ASP A 83 -6.84 3.03 16.29
CA ASP A 83 -6.35 1.68 16.53
C ASP A 83 -7.17 0.96 17.62
N THR A 84 -7.56 1.65 18.70
CA THR A 84 -8.30 1.06 19.81
C THR A 84 -9.74 0.76 19.41
N TYR A 85 -10.41 1.71 18.77
CA TYR A 85 -11.78 1.54 18.28
C TYR A 85 -11.86 0.40 17.26
N LYS A 86 -10.91 0.35 16.32
CA LYS A 86 -10.81 -0.71 15.32
C LYS A 86 -10.60 -2.09 15.95
N GLU A 87 -9.83 -2.19 17.03
CA GLU A 87 -9.52 -3.48 17.63
C GLU A 87 -10.75 -4.13 18.28
N ILE A 88 -11.71 -3.34 18.78
CA ILE A 88 -12.97 -3.83 19.35
C ILE A 88 -13.76 -4.67 18.34
N TYR A 89 -13.83 -4.22 17.08
CA TYR A 89 -14.63 -4.86 16.03
C TYR A 89 -13.81 -5.75 15.09
N ARG A 90 -12.51 -5.89 15.34
CA ARG A 90 -11.58 -6.50 14.38
C ARG A 90 -11.96 -7.93 14.03
N TYR A 91 -12.27 -8.75 15.04
CA TYR A 91 -12.61 -10.15 14.83
C TYR A 91 -13.84 -10.30 13.92
N GLU A 92 -14.93 -9.62 14.26
CA GLU A 92 -16.17 -9.69 13.48
C GLU A 92 -15.99 -9.13 12.06
N MET A 93 -15.28 -8.01 11.92
CA MET A 93 -15.00 -7.39 10.63
C MET A 93 -14.14 -8.30 9.73
N VAL A 94 -13.12 -8.97 10.30
CA VAL A 94 -12.29 -9.94 9.56
C VAL A 94 -13.12 -11.13 9.12
N LYS A 95 -13.89 -11.73 10.04
CA LYS A 95 -14.75 -12.87 9.75
C LYS A 95 -15.74 -12.56 8.61
N TRP A 96 -16.42 -11.43 8.70
CA TRP A 96 -17.36 -10.98 7.68
C TRP A 96 -16.67 -10.71 6.33
N GLY A 97 -15.51 -10.06 6.37
CA GLY A 97 -14.71 -9.81 5.17
C GLY A 97 -14.25 -11.08 4.44
N GLU A 98 -13.90 -12.12 5.19
CA GLU A 98 -13.54 -13.42 4.61
C GLU A 98 -14.74 -14.18 4.02
N GLU A 99 -15.92 -14.05 4.61
CA GLU A 99 -17.15 -14.58 4.00
C GLU A 99 -17.45 -13.96 2.63
N ILE A 100 -17.12 -12.68 2.44
CA ILE A 100 -17.22 -12.00 1.14
C ILE A 100 -16.10 -12.45 0.19
N ARG A 101 -14.84 -12.45 0.63
CA ARG A 101 -13.69 -12.84 -0.20
C ARG A 101 -13.77 -14.29 -0.69
N ARG A 102 -14.34 -15.21 0.10
CA ARG A 102 -14.59 -16.59 -0.35
C ARG A 102 -15.56 -16.69 -1.52
N LYS A 103 -16.48 -15.73 -1.66
CA LYS A 103 -17.43 -15.65 -2.79
C LYS A 103 -16.82 -14.93 -3.98
N ASP A 104 -16.10 -13.84 -3.74
CA ASP A 104 -15.36 -13.08 -4.75
C ASP A 104 -14.05 -12.53 -4.17
N PRO A 105 -12.90 -13.18 -4.44
CA PRO A 105 -11.60 -12.74 -3.95
C PRO A 105 -11.21 -11.33 -4.40
N THR A 106 -11.81 -10.85 -5.49
CA THR A 106 -11.51 -9.55 -6.08
C THR A 106 -12.44 -8.43 -5.57
N TYR A 107 -13.45 -8.74 -4.76
CA TYR A 107 -14.51 -7.80 -4.37
C TYR A 107 -13.97 -6.44 -3.87
N PHE A 108 -13.01 -6.48 -2.94
CA PHE A 108 -12.40 -5.25 -2.40
C PHE A 108 -11.28 -4.68 -3.30
N CYS A 109 -10.72 -5.48 -4.21
CA CYS A 109 -9.63 -5.09 -5.11
C CYS A 109 -10.13 -4.49 -6.43
N LYS A 110 -11.36 -4.78 -6.86
CA LYS A 110 -11.97 -4.25 -8.09
C LYS A 110 -11.98 -2.72 -8.14
N CYS A 111 -12.00 -2.06 -6.98
CA CYS A 111 -11.87 -0.60 -6.89
C CYS A 111 -10.46 -0.07 -7.17
N LEU A 112 -9.43 -0.92 -7.05
CA LEU A 112 -8.01 -0.54 -7.15
C LEU A 112 -7.37 -0.99 -8.48
N MET A 113 -7.95 -1.96 -9.18
CA MET A 113 -7.32 -2.55 -10.37
C MET A 113 -7.82 -1.93 -11.68
N LYS A 114 -7.04 -1.03 -12.26
CA LYS A 114 -7.04 -0.74 -13.70
C LYS A 114 -5.60 -0.59 -14.17
N ILE A 115 -5.03 -1.58 -14.86
CA ILE A 115 -3.83 -1.46 -15.73
C ILE A 115 -2.77 -0.44 -15.22
N PHE A 116 -2.12 -0.76 -14.09
CA PHE A 116 -1.12 0.11 -13.48
C PHE A 116 0.20 -0.64 -13.32
N PHE A 117 1.32 0.07 -13.47
CA PHE A 117 2.63 -0.45 -13.09
C PHE A 117 2.62 -0.71 -11.57
N THR A 118 2.44 -1.98 -11.21
CA THR A 118 2.34 -2.39 -9.81
C THR A 118 3.71 -2.83 -9.32
N ARG A 119 4.06 -2.39 -8.10
CA ARG A 119 5.21 -2.91 -7.36
C ARG A 119 4.76 -3.39 -5.99
N LEU A 120 5.23 -4.57 -5.62
CA LEU A 120 4.91 -5.27 -4.38
C LEU A 120 5.98 -4.99 -3.33
N VAL A 121 5.58 -4.43 -2.19
CA VAL A 121 6.48 -4.08 -1.08
C VAL A 121 6.08 -4.89 0.14
N ARG A 122 6.98 -5.75 0.64
CA ARG A 122 6.82 -6.47 1.91
C ARG A 122 7.61 -5.78 3.01
N VAL A 123 6.94 -5.51 4.12
CA VAL A 123 7.55 -5.00 5.35
C VAL A 123 7.55 -6.09 6.40
N GLU A 124 8.73 -6.40 6.89
CA GLU A 124 8.97 -7.42 7.91
C GLU A 124 9.57 -6.77 9.16
N SER A 125 9.28 -7.34 10.32
CA SER A 125 9.91 -6.97 11.59
C SER A 125 10.06 -8.22 12.43
N ASN A 126 11.17 -8.34 13.13
CA ASN A 126 11.38 -9.39 14.11
C ASN A 126 10.36 -9.29 15.27
N MET A 127 10.20 -10.39 16.00
CA MET A 127 9.19 -10.48 17.05
C MET A 127 9.47 -9.52 18.21
N ASP A 128 10.74 -9.30 18.57
CA ASP A 128 11.12 -8.42 19.68
C ASP A 128 10.69 -6.98 19.42
N VAL A 129 10.91 -6.49 18.20
CA VAL A 129 10.50 -5.15 17.76
C VAL A 129 8.97 -5.04 17.69
N ARG A 130 8.29 -6.07 17.20
CA ARG A 130 6.82 -6.10 17.20
C ARG A 130 6.27 -6.05 18.63
N ASN A 131 6.85 -6.84 19.54
CA ASN A 131 6.48 -6.87 20.97
C ASN A 131 6.74 -5.52 21.64
N ALA A 132 7.89 -4.87 21.36
CA ALA A 132 8.21 -3.53 21.85
C ALA A 132 7.21 -2.46 21.36
N ARG A 133 6.58 -2.68 20.20
CA ARG A 133 5.48 -1.87 19.64
C ARG A 133 4.09 -2.28 20.17
N GLY A 134 4.03 -3.12 21.20
CA GLY A 134 2.79 -3.58 21.83
C GLY A 134 2.09 -4.72 21.09
N PHE A 135 2.79 -5.49 20.26
CA PHE A 135 2.22 -6.72 19.70
C PHE A 135 1.96 -7.73 20.83
N GLN A 136 0.74 -8.25 20.85
CA GLN A 136 0.33 -9.38 21.68
C GLN A 136 -0.48 -10.31 20.78
N PHE A 137 -0.08 -11.58 20.69
CA PHE A 137 -0.73 -12.53 19.82
C PHE A 137 -2.20 -12.73 20.20
N VAL A 138 -3.08 -12.65 19.21
CA VAL A 138 -4.51 -12.93 19.35
C VAL A 138 -4.89 -14.03 18.38
N SER A 139 -5.30 -15.19 18.93
CA SER A 139 -5.78 -16.30 18.11
C SER A 139 -7.10 -15.95 17.40
N GLY A 140 -7.25 -16.41 16.17
CA GLY A 140 -8.28 -16.00 15.23
C GLY A 140 -7.98 -14.68 14.50
N ILE A 141 -6.88 -14.00 14.81
CA ILE A 141 -6.47 -12.75 14.16
C ILE A 141 -5.07 -12.87 13.57
N ASP A 142 -4.08 -13.17 14.42
CA ASP A 142 -2.67 -13.18 14.00
C ASP A 142 -2.24 -14.52 13.37
N ASP A 143 -3.08 -15.55 13.48
CA ASP A 143 -3.00 -16.87 12.82
C ASP A 143 -4.02 -17.00 11.67
N ALA A 144 -4.82 -15.96 11.41
CA ALA A 144 -5.83 -15.96 10.37
C ALA A 144 -5.23 -15.74 8.97
N GLU A 145 -5.97 -16.16 7.95
CA GLU A 145 -5.58 -16.01 6.54
C GLU A 145 -5.30 -14.55 6.17
N THR A 146 -6.08 -13.58 6.68
CA THR A 146 -5.83 -12.14 6.48
C THR A 146 -4.42 -11.68 6.83
N GLU A 147 -3.78 -12.38 7.76
CA GLU A 147 -2.48 -12.02 8.30
C GLU A 147 -1.35 -12.88 7.73
N CYS A 148 -1.64 -14.15 7.42
CA CYS A 148 -0.65 -15.16 7.06
C CYS A 148 -0.67 -15.60 5.59
N ALA A 149 -1.69 -15.23 4.80
CA ALA A 149 -1.86 -15.70 3.41
C ALA A 149 -0.66 -15.43 2.50
N LEU A 150 0.14 -14.42 2.83
CA LEU A 150 1.28 -13.98 2.04
C LEU A 150 2.64 -14.40 2.63
N ASP A 151 2.66 -15.28 3.64
CA ASP A 151 3.90 -15.73 4.29
C ASP A 151 4.76 -16.59 3.35
N SER A 152 4.13 -17.38 2.47
CA SER A 152 4.82 -18.20 1.47
C SER A 152 5.00 -17.49 0.12
N PHE A 153 4.51 -16.26 -0.03
CA PHE A 153 4.67 -15.50 -1.27
C PHE A 153 6.08 -14.90 -1.33
N MET A 154 6.81 -15.18 -2.41
CA MET A 154 8.23 -14.84 -2.52
C MET A 154 8.55 -13.75 -3.55
N GLU A 155 7.67 -13.51 -4.52
CA GLU A 155 7.88 -12.63 -5.67
C GLU A 155 7.61 -11.15 -5.34
N TRP A 156 8.25 -10.66 -4.28
CA TRP A 156 8.21 -9.24 -3.89
C TRP A 156 9.23 -8.44 -4.70
N ASP A 157 8.84 -7.28 -5.22
CA ASP A 157 9.79 -6.34 -5.83
C ASP A 157 10.71 -5.72 -4.77
N PHE A 158 10.18 -5.46 -3.58
CA PHE A 158 10.93 -4.89 -2.46
C PHE A 158 10.61 -5.60 -1.15
N ARG A 159 11.66 -5.90 -0.37
CA ARG A 159 11.54 -6.37 1.02
C ARG A 159 12.25 -5.40 1.94
N ILE A 160 11.54 -4.90 2.95
CA ILE A 160 12.06 -3.94 3.93
C ILE A 160 12.06 -4.61 5.31
N GLN A 161 13.25 -4.77 5.89
CA GLN A 161 13.42 -5.22 7.27
C GLN A 161 13.35 -4.02 8.22
N ASN A 162 12.22 -3.86 8.90
CA ASN A 162 11.97 -2.80 9.86
C ASN A 162 12.19 -3.25 11.30
N ASP A 163 13.45 -3.56 11.62
CA ASP A 163 13.88 -3.99 12.96
C ASP A 163 14.29 -2.83 13.87
N ASN A 164 13.80 -1.62 13.58
CA ASN A 164 14.06 -0.47 14.42
C ASN A 164 13.05 -0.39 15.57
N SER A 165 13.56 -0.38 16.80
CA SER A 165 12.76 -0.25 18.03
C SER A 165 12.47 1.20 18.41
N SER A 166 13.09 2.17 17.73
CA SER A 166 12.86 3.59 17.98
C SER A 166 11.36 3.94 17.83
N LYS A 167 10.85 4.72 18.79
CA LYS A 167 9.52 5.34 18.75
C LYS A 167 9.55 6.72 18.09
N ASP A 168 10.69 7.14 17.57
CA ASP A 168 10.80 8.42 16.87
C ASP A 168 9.90 8.42 15.64
N SER A 169 9.31 9.58 15.38
CA SER A 169 8.56 9.85 14.16
C SER A 169 9.48 9.92 12.93
N ALA A 170 10.79 10.06 13.13
CA ALA A 170 11.78 10.11 12.06
C ALA A 170 12.09 8.72 11.51
N VAL A 171 12.30 8.65 10.20
CA VAL A 171 12.71 7.41 9.52
C VAL A 171 14.11 7.03 9.98
N PRO A 172 14.30 5.80 10.52
CA PRO A 172 15.62 5.34 10.87
C PRO A 172 16.54 5.26 9.65
N ALA A 173 17.82 5.59 9.84
CA ALA A 173 18.83 5.52 8.78
C ALA A 173 18.90 4.14 8.09
N SER A 174 18.60 3.06 8.82
CA SER A 174 18.56 1.70 8.30
C SER A 174 17.50 1.48 7.21
N LEU A 175 16.48 2.34 7.13
CA LEU A 175 15.38 2.21 6.16
C LEU A 175 15.56 3.16 4.96
N GLN A 176 16.43 4.16 5.07
CA GLN A 176 16.62 5.18 4.03
C GLN A 176 17.03 4.56 2.69
N SER A 177 17.92 3.55 2.68
CA SER A 177 18.35 2.89 1.45
C SER A 177 17.19 2.23 0.71
N SER A 178 16.34 1.47 1.43
CA SER A 178 15.17 0.81 0.84
C SER A 178 14.13 1.82 0.35
N LEU A 179 13.92 2.92 1.08
CA LEU A 179 13.01 3.98 0.63
C LEU A 179 13.53 4.67 -0.62
N GLU A 180 14.83 4.97 -0.68
CA GLU A 180 15.45 5.63 -1.83
C GLU A 180 15.44 4.72 -3.06
N GLU A 181 15.64 3.41 -2.89
CA GLU A 181 15.53 2.42 -3.97
C GLU A 181 14.13 2.41 -4.59
N ILE A 182 13.08 2.32 -3.75
CA ILE A 182 11.69 2.40 -4.21
C ILE A 182 11.44 3.71 -4.95
N ARG A 183 11.92 4.83 -4.41
CA ARG A 183 11.74 6.15 -5.05
C ARG A 183 12.41 6.21 -6.41
N ASN A 184 13.61 5.67 -6.56
CA ASN A 184 14.32 5.67 -7.83
C ASN A 184 13.57 4.85 -8.89
N VAL A 185 13.05 3.67 -8.52
CA VAL A 185 12.24 2.84 -9.43
C VAL A 185 10.95 3.55 -9.84
N VAL A 186 10.24 4.18 -8.89
CA VAL A 186 9.01 4.93 -9.20
C VAL A 186 9.29 6.16 -10.06
N LYS A 187 10.36 6.92 -9.77
CA LYS A 187 10.78 8.07 -10.59
C LYS A 187 11.04 7.65 -12.04
N LEU A 188 11.70 6.52 -12.26
CA LEU A 188 11.94 6.00 -13.61
C LEU A 188 10.65 5.69 -14.38
N MET A 189 9.55 5.35 -13.69
CA MET A 189 8.24 5.10 -14.30
C MET A 189 7.43 6.37 -14.56
N LEU A 190 7.67 7.44 -13.81
CA LEU A 190 6.97 8.73 -13.97
C LEU A 190 7.51 9.55 -15.14
N VAL A 191 8.69 9.20 -15.68
CA VAL A 191 9.37 9.93 -16.77
C VAL A 191 9.10 9.28 -18.15
N VAL A 192 8.32 8.19 -18.20
CA VAL A 192 7.92 7.49 -19.43
C VAL A 192 6.59 8.01 -19.93
#